data_AF-A0A133YUF8-F1
#
_entry.id   AF-A0A133YUF8-F1
#
_cell.length_a   1.000
_cell.length_b   1.000
_cell.length_c   1.000
_cell.angle_alpha   90.00
_cell.angle_beta   90.00
_cell.angle_gamma   90.00
#
_symmetry.space_group_name_H-M   'P 1'
#
loop_
_entity.id
_entity.type
_entity.pdbx_description
1 polymer ?
#
loop_
_entity_poly.entity_id
_entity_poly.type
_entity_poly.pdbx_seq_one_letter_code
_entity_poly.pdbx_strand_id
1 'polypeptide(L)'
;MNKLKLFIAGIMMCLATTASAQTKDNDAHDYYMYSWIQVRGANKANGDPCFVILMSSGNGTNFKPSILKNEVGRTVVFNSQIDGLNYLTLQGWELFEPRTEAKISNWIARKKVSREILAQSVNSNTFYLDETPKIQLDLAEQAAHIDYK
;
A
#
# COMPACT_ATOMS: atom_id res chain seq x y z
N MET A 1 21.67 44.67 40.07
CA MET A 1 20.37 44.19 39.53
C MET A 1 20.40 43.74 38.07
N ASN A 2 21.26 44.27 37.20
CA ASN A 2 21.24 43.93 35.76
C ASN A 2 21.81 42.55 35.40
N LYS A 3 22.80 42.05 36.16
CA LYS A 3 23.43 40.74 35.90
C LYS A 3 22.50 39.56 36.17
N LEU A 4 21.67 39.65 37.22
CA LEU A 4 20.69 38.61 37.57
C LEU A 4 19.55 38.54 36.54
N LYS A 5 19.09 39.69 36.04
CA LYS A 5 18.08 39.76 34.96
C LYS A 5 18.60 39.17 33.66
N LEU A 6 19.89 39.40 33.33
CA LEU A 6 20.54 38.79 32.16
C LEU A 6 20.67 37.27 32.29
N PHE A 7 20.98 36.77 33.48
CA PHE A 7 21.11 35.34 33.74
C PHE A 7 19.75 34.63 33.64
N ILE A 8 18.69 35.23 34.18
CA ILE A 8 17.32 34.71 34.09
C ILE A 8 16.81 34.77 32.63
N ALA A 9 17.12 35.84 31.89
CA ALA A 9 16.77 35.94 30.47
C ALA A 9 17.49 34.88 29.61
N GLY A 10 18.76 34.58 29.90
CA GLY A 10 19.52 33.52 29.24
C GLY A 10 18.95 32.13 29.51
N ILE A 11 18.57 31.83 30.76
CA ILE A 11 17.92 30.57 31.14
C ILE A 11 16.55 30.42 30.45
N MET A 12 15.76 31.50 30.39
CA MET A 12 14.46 31.47 29.68
C MET A 12 14.60 31.27 28.17
N MET A 13 15.64 31.82 27.52
CA MET A 13 15.92 31.52 26.10
C MET A 13 16.30 30.06 25.89
N CYS A 14 17.16 29.49 26.73
CA CYS A 14 17.55 28.08 26.64
C CYS A 14 16.35 27.13 26.84
N LEU A 15 15.42 27.48 27.74
CA LEU A 15 14.17 26.73 27.96
C LEU A 15 13.16 26.88 26.80
N ALA A 16 13.09 28.05 26.16
CA ALA A 16 12.23 28.26 24.99
C ALA A 16 12.72 27.48 23.76
N THR A 17 14.04 27.32 23.60
CA THR A 17 14.63 26.53 22.50
C THR A 17 14.47 25.02 22.70
N THR A 18 14.34 24.54 23.94
CA THR A 18 14.07 23.11 24.23
C THR A 18 12.58 22.78 24.29
N ALA A 19 11.70 23.75 24.58
CA ALA A 19 10.25 23.57 24.50
C ALA A 19 9.77 23.27 23.05
N SER A 20 10.49 23.78 22.04
CA SER A 20 10.23 23.45 20.63
C SER A 20 10.72 22.04 20.22
N ALA A 21 11.54 21.41 21.07
CA ALA A 21 12.03 20.05 20.93
C ALA A 21 11.30 19.06 21.85
N GLN A 22 10.21 19.50 22.52
CA GLN A 22 9.23 18.59 23.09
C GLN A 22 8.64 17.78 21.95
N THR A 23 9.19 16.59 21.76
CA THR A 23 8.54 15.38 21.25
C THR A 23 7.15 15.67 20.69
N LYS A 24 7.09 16.18 19.45
CA LYS A 24 6.03 15.70 18.57
C LYS A 24 6.16 14.20 18.68
N ASP A 25 5.12 13.54 19.20
CA ASP A 25 4.98 12.10 19.07
C ASP A 25 5.53 11.77 17.69
N ASN A 26 6.65 11.05 17.67
CA ASN A 26 7.32 10.68 16.44
C ASN A 26 6.53 9.50 15.83
N ASP A 27 5.21 9.66 15.80
CA ASP A 27 4.22 8.82 15.14
C ASP A 27 4.29 9.09 13.63
N ALA A 28 5.52 9.26 13.12
CA ALA A 28 5.84 9.16 11.72
C ALA A 28 5.75 7.68 11.33
N HIS A 29 4.56 7.11 11.50
CA HIS A 29 4.22 5.80 11.02
C HIS A 29 3.94 5.90 9.53
N ASP A 30 4.61 5.06 8.76
CA ASP A 30 4.35 4.98 7.34
C ASP A 30 3.10 4.12 7.10
N TYR A 31 2.08 4.73 6.50
CA TYR A 31 0.84 4.05 6.15
C TYR A 31 0.90 3.55 4.70
N TYR A 32 0.44 2.32 4.47
CA TYR A 32 0.50 1.67 3.16
C TYR A 32 -0.85 1.11 2.75
N MET A 33 -1.21 1.31 1.49
CA MET A 33 -2.32 0.61 0.85
C MET A 33 -1.78 -0.54 0.00
N TYR A 34 -2.43 -1.70 0.07
CA TYR A 34 -2.03 -2.90 -0.68
C TYR A 34 -2.89 -3.09 -1.93
N SER A 35 -2.30 -3.66 -2.96
CA SER A 35 -2.98 -4.06 -4.19
C SER A 35 -2.38 -5.36 -4.69
N TRP A 36 -3.25 -6.22 -5.24
CA TRP A 36 -2.81 -7.27 -6.14
C TRP A 36 -2.61 -6.68 -7.52
N ILE A 37 -1.52 -7.09 -8.20
CA ILE A 37 -1.12 -6.57 -9.50
C ILE A 37 -0.84 -7.71 -10.45
N GLN A 38 -1.29 -7.57 -11.69
CA GLN A 38 -0.93 -8.47 -12.79
C GLN A 38 -0.45 -7.74 -14.03
N VAL A 39 0.72 -8.07 -14.56
CA VAL A 39 1.18 -7.58 -15.86
C VAL A 39 0.77 -8.55 -16.96
N ARG A 40 -0.03 -8.14 -17.94
CA ARG A 40 -0.57 -9.03 -18.98
C ARG A 40 -0.23 -8.53 -20.37
N GLY A 41 0.04 -9.47 -21.28
CA GLY A 41 0.02 -9.18 -22.72
C GLY A 41 -1.40 -8.85 -23.17
N ALA A 42 -1.52 -7.89 -24.07
CA ALA A 42 -2.77 -7.42 -24.67
C ALA A 42 -2.48 -6.95 -26.11
N ASN A 43 -3.53 -6.58 -26.84
CA ASN A 43 -3.41 -5.98 -28.17
C ASN A 43 -4.06 -4.59 -28.16
N LYS A 44 -3.41 -3.63 -28.81
CA LYS A 44 -4.00 -2.33 -29.12
C LYS A 44 -5.13 -2.50 -30.14
N ALA A 45 -5.96 -1.46 -30.32
CA ALA A 45 -7.07 -1.49 -31.27
C ALA A 45 -6.64 -1.73 -32.73
N ASN A 46 -5.40 -1.36 -33.09
CA ASN A 46 -4.82 -1.62 -34.40
C ASN A 46 -4.18 -3.02 -34.54
N GLY A 47 -4.27 -3.87 -33.51
CA GLY A 47 -3.71 -5.22 -33.49
C GLY A 47 -2.27 -5.32 -32.98
N ASP A 48 -1.58 -4.21 -32.76
CA ASP A 48 -0.21 -4.25 -32.24
C ASP A 48 -0.17 -4.82 -30.82
N PRO A 49 0.78 -5.73 -30.52
CA PRO A 49 0.93 -6.25 -29.17
C PRO A 49 1.36 -5.15 -28.21
N CYS A 50 0.89 -5.24 -26.97
CA CYS A 50 1.29 -4.39 -25.86
C CYS A 50 1.19 -5.15 -24.54
N PHE A 51 1.60 -4.50 -23.46
CA PHE A 51 1.39 -4.96 -22.09
C PHE A 51 0.53 -3.97 -21.32
N VAL A 52 -0.30 -4.49 -20.42
CA VAL A 52 -1.13 -3.71 -19.50
C VAL A 52 -0.92 -4.17 -18.07
N ILE A 53 -1.23 -3.31 -17.12
CA ILE A 53 -1.27 -3.65 -15.71
C ILE A 53 -2.74 -3.81 -15.30
N LEU A 54 -3.06 -4.91 -14.64
CA LEU A 54 -4.32 -5.16 -13.97
C LEU A 54 -4.12 -4.95 -12.46
N MET A 55 -5.02 -4.22 -11.82
CA MET A 55 -4.96 -3.96 -10.37
C MET A 55 -6.29 -4.32 -9.70
N SER A 56 -6.20 -4.87 -8.48
CA SER A 56 -7.35 -5.18 -7.64
C SER A 56 -7.03 -4.90 -6.17
N SER A 57 -8.00 -4.38 -5.42
CA SER A 57 -7.95 -4.26 -3.97
C SER A 57 -8.10 -5.60 -3.25
N GLY A 58 -8.49 -6.67 -3.96
CA GLY A 58 -8.47 -8.05 -3.47
C GLY A 58 -7.47 -8.92 -4.23
N ASN A 59 -7.36 -10.21 -3.89
CA ASN A 59 -6.41 -11.15 -4.50
C ASN A 59 -6.84 -11.63 -5.93
N GLY A 60 -7.50 -10.79 -6.71
CA GLY A 60 -7.94 -11.07 -8.09
C GLY A 60 -9.06 -12.11 -8.28
N THR A 61 -9.35 -12.96 -7.29
CA THR A 61 -10.39 -14.01 -7.36
C THR A 61 -11.78 -13.51 -6.95
N ASN A 62 -11.85 -12.67 -5.91
CA ASN A 62 -13.11 -12.17 -5.35
C ASN A 62 -13.50 -10.81 -5.97
N PHE A 63 -12.54 -10.09 -6.54
CA PHE A 63 -12.72 -8.78 -7.16
C PHE A 63 -12.04 -8.77 -8.51
N LYS A 64 -12.84 -8.63 -9.58
CA LYS A 64 -12.36 -8.54 -10.96
C LYS A 64 -11.37 -7.38 -11.07
N PRO A 65 -10.12 -7.61 -11.48
CA PRO A 65 -9.15 -6.55 -11.58
C PRO A 65 -9.51 -5.59 -12.73
N SER A 66 -9.09 -4.34 -12.59
CA SER A 66 -9.27 -3.31 -13.60
C SER A 66 -7.94 -2.97 -14.28
N ILE A 67 -8.00 -2.57 -15.55
CA ILE A 67 -6.80 -2.11 -16.27
C ILE A 67 -6.38 -0.76 -15.67
N LEU A 68 -5.09 -0.63 -15.35
CA LEU A 68 -4.49 0.59 -14.83
C LEU A 68 -4.70 1.76 -15.78
N LYS A 69 -5.19 2.86 -15.21
CA LYS A 69 -5.35 4.15 -15.87
C LYS A 69 -4.46 5.18 -15.20
N ASN A 70 -4.02 6.16 -15.98
CA ASN A 70 -3.35 7.34 -15.44
C ASN A 70 -4.36 8.30 -14.76
N GLU A 71 -3.86 9.39 -14.20
CA GLU A 71 -4.64 10.38 -13.46
C GLU A 71 -5.76 11.03 -14.30
N VAL A 72 -5.62 11.07 -15.62
CA VAL A 72 -6.64 11.59 -16.56
C VAL A 72 -7.57 10.49 -17.11
N GLY A 73 -7.52 9.27 -16.56
CA GLY A 73 -8.41 8.17 -16.90
C GLY A 73 -8.08 7.40 -18.17
N ARG A 74 -6.90 7.61 -18.77
CA ARG A 74 -6.43 6.87 -19.96
C ARG A 74 -5.73 5.59 -19.57
N THR A 75 -5.99 4.51 -20.31
CA THR A 75 -5.28 3.23 -20.16
C THR A 75 -3.79 3.41 -20.40
N VAL A 76 -2.98 2.92 -19.48
CA VAL A 76 -1.51 2.90 -19.64
C VAL A 76 -1.11 1.58 -20.29
N VAL A 77 -0.32 1.65 -21.36
CA VAL A 77 0.19 0.50 -22.11
C VAL A 77 1.71 0.54 -22.18
N PHE A 78 2.33 -0.62 -22.26
CA PHE A 78 3.78 -0.79 -22.22
C PHE A 78 4.28 -1.67 -23.36
N ASN A 79 5.54 -1.51 -23.74
CA ASN A 79 6.18 -2.33 -24.77
C ASN A 79 6.72 -3.65 -24.22
N SER A 80 7.00 -3.71 -22.91
CA SER A 80 7.43 -4.91 -22.21
C SER A 80 6.79 -5.01 -20.83
N GLN A 81 6.88 -6.19 -20.20
CA GLN A 81 6.44 -6.35 -18.82
C GLN A 81 7.29 -5.52 -17.85
N ILE A 82 8.60 -5.43 -18.11
CA ILE A 82 9.55 -4.69 -17.28
C ILE A 82 9.24 -3.21 -17.28
N ASP A 83 8.86 -2.63 -18.43
CA ASP A 83 8.44 -1.22 -18.49
C ASP A 83 7.21 -0.95 -17.62
N GLY A 84 6.28 -1.90 -17.54
CA GLY A 84 5.13 -1.82 -16.64
C GLY A 84 5.54 -1.81 -15.17
N LEU A 85 6.46 -2.69 -14.77
CA LEU A 85 6.97 -2.73 -13.39
C LEU A 85 7.75 -1.45 -13.04
N ASN A 86 8.61 -0.97 -13.95
CA ASN A 86 9.34 0.29 -13.78
C ASN A 86 8.38 1.47 -13.61
N TYR A 87 7.30 1.51 -14.39
CA TYR A 87 6.27 2.53 -14.25
C TYR A 87 5.63 2.49 -12.87
N LEU A 88 5.28 1.30 -12.34
CA LEU A 88 4.71 1.18 -11.00
C LEU A 88 5.66 1.73 -9.92
N THR A 89 6.94 1.37 -9.99
CA THR A 89 7.94 1.87 -9.04
C THR A 89 8.11 3.38 -9.12
N LEU A 90 8.11 3.96 -10.33
CA LEU A 90 8.10 5.42 -10.51
C LEU A 90 6.87 6.07 -9.86
N GLN A 91 5.72 5.39 -9.88
CA GLN A 91 4.49 5.85 -9.23
C GLN A 91 4.46 5.60 -7.71
N GLY A 92 5.56 5.14 -7.11
CA GLY A 92 5.69 4.91 -5.67
C GLY A 92 5.13 3.57 -5.19
N TRP A 93 4.94 2.60 -6.09
CA TRP A 93 4.61 1.23 -5.71
C TRP A 93 5.85 0.41 -5.40
N GLU A 94 5.81 -0.30 -4.28
CA GLU A 94 6.78 -1.30 -3.88
C GLU A 94 6.21 -2.69 -4.16
N LEU A 95 6.95 -3.51 -4.89
CA LEU A 95 6.51 -4.82 -5.37
C LEU A 95 7.10 -5.93 -4.50
N PHE A 96 6.27 -6.88 -4.08
CA PHE A 96 6.67 -8.10 -3.38
C PHE A 96 6.56 -9.30 -4.31
N GLU A 97 7.58 -10.16 -4.30
CA GLU A 97 7.76 -11.27 -5.23
C GLU A 97 6.52 -12.16 -5.41
N PRO A 98 6.35 -12.78 -6.60
CA PRO A 98 5.19 -13.59 -6.93
C PRO A 98 5.02 -14.79 -5.99
N ARG A 99 3.77 -15.05 -5.60
CA ARG A 99 3.39 -16.10 -4.62
C ARG A 99 3.58 -17.54 -5.13
N THR A 100 3.93 -17.77 -6.40
CA THR A 100 3.96 -19.14 -6.97
C THR A 100 5.12 -19.39 -7.93
N GLU A 101 5.53 -20.67 -7.97
CA GLU A 101 6.52 -21.22 -8.90
C GLU A 101 6.12 -21.09 -10.38
N ALA A 102 4.83 -20.87 -10.66
CA ALA A 102 4.27 -20.64 -11.98
C ALA A 102 4.63 -19.25 -12.56
N LYS A 103 5.74 -18.65 -12.07
CA LYS A 103 6.42 -17.43 -12.53
C LYS A 103 5.76 -16.85 -13.77
N ILE A 104 5.03 -15.77 -13.56
CA ILE A 104 5.03 -14.54 -14.37
C ILE A 104 3.70 -13.83 -14.08
N SER A 105 3.83 -12.58 -13.65
CA SER A 105 2.79 -11.53 -13.59
C SER A 105 2.13 -11.23 -12.26
N ASN A 106 1.93 -12.16 -11.32
CA ASN A 106 1.13 -11.88 -10.11
C ASN A 106 2.00 -11.31 -8.99
N TRP A 107 1.76 -10.07 -8.58
CA TRP A 107 2.50 -9.38 -7.52
C TRP A 107 1.55 -8.93 -6.43
N ILE A 108 2.01 -8.96 -5.19
CA ILE A 108 1.44 -8.09 -4.15
C ILE A 108 2.27 -6.83 -4.16
N ALA A 109 1.62 -5.68 -4.16
CA ALA A 109 2.28 -4.40 -4.12
C ALA A 109 1.70 -3.54 -3.01
N ARG A 110 2.52 -2.62 -2.49
CA ARG A 110 2.05 -1.59 -1.57
C ARG A 110 2.47 -0.21 -2.06
N LYS A 111 1.68 0.80 -1.71
CA LYS A 111 2.00 2.21 -1.96
C LYS A 111 1.82 3.00 -0.68
N LYS A 112 2.80 3.83 -0.36
CA LYS A 112 2.72 4.74 0.79
C LYS A 112 1.60 5.75 0.56
N VAL A 113 0.77 5.95 1.57
CA VAL A 113 -0.39 6.87 1.57
C VAL A 113 -0.43 7.66 2.88
N SER A 114 -1.23 8.72 2.93
CA SER A 114 -1.54 9.40 4.19
C SER A 114 -2.42 8.54 5.09
N ARG A 115 -2.39 8.80 6.40
CA ARG A 115 -3.28 8.16 7.38
C ARG A 115 -4.76 8.29 7.00
N GLU A 116 -5.16 9.46 6.50
CA GLU A 116 -6.54 9.80 6.17
C GLU A 116 -7.08 8.92 5.03
N ILE A 117 -6.31 8.80 3.94
CA ILE A 117 -6.61 7.91 2.81
C ILE A 117 -6.73 6.45 3.28
N LEU A 118 -5.78 5.98 4.10
CA LEU A 118 -5.83 4.60 4.60
C LEU A 118 -7.06 4.38 5.50
N ALA A 119 -7.32 5.29 6.43
CA ALA A 119 -8.46 5.22 7.34
C ALA A 119 -9.80 5.22 6.57
N GLN A 120 -9.93 6.04 5.53
CA GLN A 120 -11.12 6.04 4.68
C GLN A 120 -11.32 4.69 3.99
N SER A 121 -10.25 4.10 3.45
CA SER A 121 -10.30 2.78 2.83
C SER A 121 -10.68 1.69 3.84
N VAL A 122 -10.09 1.71 5.05
CA VAL A 122 -10.38 0.75 6.12
C VAL A 122 -11.85 0.85 6.55
N ASN A 123 -12.34 2.06 6.83
CA ASN A 123 -13.71 2.30 7.27
C ASN A 123 -14.74 1.87 6.23
N SER A 124 -14.40 1.96 4.94
CA SER A 124 -15.32 1.61 3.84
C SER A 124 -15.37 0.12 3.55
N ASN A 125 -14.38 -0.66 4.01
CA ASN A 125 -14.20 -2.07 3.63
C ASN A 125 -14.02 -3.03 4.82
N THR A 126 -14.18 -2.55 6.05
CA THR A 126 -14.08 -3.35 7.28
C THR A 126 -15.45 -3.48 7.92
N PHE A 127 -15.84 -4.70 8.27
CA PHE A 127 -17.12 -5.03 8.86
C PHE A 127 -16.89 -5.77 10.18
N TYR A 128 -17.68 -5.43 11.19
CA TYR A 128 -17.64 -6.07 12.51
C TYR A 128 -18.86 -6.97 12.64
N LEU A 129 -18.66 -8.22 13.05
CA LEU A 129 -19.71 -9.24 13.18
C LEU A 129 -19.85 -9.63 14.66
N ASP A 130 -21.09 -9.83 15.11
CA ASP A 130 -21.36 -10.30 16.48
C ASP A 130 -21.06 -11.80 16.64
N GLU A 131 -21.19 -12.57 15.55
CA GLU A 131 -20.92 -14.00 15.53
C GLU A 131 -19.53 -14.29 14.92
N THR A 132 -18.78 -15.21 15.55
CA THR A 132 -17.49 -15.67 15.04
C THR A 132 -17.67 -16.41 13.71
N PRO A 133 -17.08 -15.95 12.60
CA PRO A 133 -17.18 -16.64 11.32
C PRO A 133 -16.42 -17.97 11.37
N LYS A 134 -16.96 -19.01 10.73
CA LYS A 134 -16.24 -20.28 10.56
C LYS A 134 -15.12 -20.09 9.55
N ILE A 135 -13.90 -20.46 9.93
CA ILE A 135 -12.75 -20.42 9.01
C ILE A 135 -12.91 -21.54 7.99
N GLN A 136 -12.84 -21.18 6.70
CA GLN A 136 -12.77 -22.15 5.62
C GLN A 136 -11.32 -22.62 5.49
N LEU A 137 -11.09 -23.89 5.80
CA LEU A 137 -9.79 -24.54 5.67
C LEU A 137 -9.54 -24.97 4.23
N ASP A 138 -8.31 -24.81 3.75
CA ASP A 138 -7.87 -25.45 2.52
C ASP A 138 -7.62 -26.97 2.71
N LEU A 139 -7.37 -27.69 1.61
CA LEU A 139 -7.19 -29.16 1.66
C LEU A 139 -5.99 -29.59 2.52
N ALA A 140 -4.91 -28.79 2.55
CA ALA A 140 -3.72 -29.11 3.33
C ALA A 140 -3.98 -28.87 4.82
N GLU A 141 -4.66 -27.78 5.16
CA GLU A 141 -5.07 -27.46 6.53
C GLU A 141 -6.06 -28.49 7.09
N GLN A 142 -7.00 -28.97 6.27
CA GLN A 142 -7.91 -30.05 6.63
C GLN A 142 -7.16 -31.37 6.89
N ALA A 143 -6.21 -31.72 6.02
CA ALA A 143 -5.40 -32.92 6.17
C ALA A 143 -4.46 -32.84 7.40
N ALA A 144 -4.06 -31.63 7.78
CA ALA A 144 -3.29 -31.37 9.01
C ALA A 144 -4.18 -31.31 10.27
N HIS A 145 -5.49 -31.52 10.15
CA HIS A 145 -6.46 -31.46 11.25
C HIS A 145 -6.39 -30.16 12.06
N ILE A 146 -6.14 -29.02 11.39
CA ILE A 146 -6.13 -27.71 12.04
C ILE A 146 -7.57 -27.34 12.41
N ASP A 147 -7.81 -27.05 13.69
CA ASP A 147 -9.13 -26.65 14.22
C ASP A 147 -9.05 -25.20 14.73
N TYR A 148 -9.79 -24.30 14.10
CA TYR A 148 -9.99 -22.93 14.56
C TYR A 148 -11.38 -22.82 15.20
N LYS A 149 -11.56 -23.50 16.34
CA LYS A 149 -12.69 -23.29 17.25
C LYS A 149 -12.51 -22.02 18.06
#